data_AF-A0A6M3KD50-F1
#
_entry.id   AF-A0A6M3KD50-F1
#
_cell.length_a   1.000
_cell.length_b   1.000
_cell.length_c   1.000
_cell.angle_alpha   90.00
_cell.angle_beta   90.00
_cell.angle_gamma   90.00
#
_symmetry.space_group_name_H-M   'P 1'
#
loop_
_entity.id
_entity.type
_entity.pdbx_description
1 polymer ?
#
loop_
_entity_poly.entity_id
_entity_poly.type
_entity_poly.pdbx_seq_one_letter_code
_entity_poly.pdbx_strand_id
1 'polypeptide(L)' 'MDYFIIVTTGHVKQYFERNQDGIFVCTGQEFFCTDLCDYEDGAGNPIDPPKYKYQPYDMVQPNQDERR' A
#
# COMPACT_ATOMS: atom_id res chain seq x y z
N MET A 1 8.09 18.70 -15.06
CA MET A 1 7.39 17.47 -14.66
C MET A 1 6.52 17.85 -13.49
N ASP A 2 5.20 17.78 -13.66
CA ASP A 2 4.29 18.47 -12.74
C ASP A 2 3.79 17.54 -11.62
N TYR A 3 3.89 16.22 -11.82
CA TYR A 3 3.71 15.19 -10.80
C TYR A 3 4.48 13.90 -11.18
N PHE A 4 4.66 13.01 -10.21
CA PHE A 4 5.23 11.67 -10.39
C PHE A 4 4.46 10.68 -9.52
N ILE A 5 4.53 9.40 -9.85
CA ILE A 5 3.88 8.31 -9.12
C ILE A 5 4.97 7.46 -8.44
N ILE A 6 4.74 7.06 -7.19
CA ILE A 6 5.56 6.08 -6.49
C ILE A 6 4.76 4.79 -6.42
N VAL A 7 5.30 3.72 -6.99
CA VAL A 7 4.73 2.38 -6.88
C VAL A 7 5.53 1.61 -5.84
N THR A 8 4.91 1.36 -4.69
CA THR A 8 5.53 0.59 -3.62
C THR A 8 5.01 -0.85 -3.66
N THR A 9 5.92 -1.79 -3.90
CA THR A 9 5.61 -3.23 -3.83
C THR A 9 5.93 -3.73 -2.44
N GLY A 10 4.99 -4.49 -1.85
CA GLY A 10 5.15 -4.98 -0.49
C GLY A 10 4.35 -6.24 -0.24
N HIS A 11 4.45 -6.71 0.99
CA HIS A 11 3.72 -7.86 1.49
C HIS A 11 2.69 -7.43 2.52
N VAL A 12 1.62 -8.20 2.62
CA VAL A 12 0.59 -8.04 3.64
C VAL A 12 0.71 -9.19 4.62
N LYS A 13 0.84 -8.88 5.91
CA LYS A 13 0.72 -9.84 7.00
C LYS A 13 -0.65 -9.66 7.63
N GLN A 14 -1.40 -10.75 7.77
CA GLN A 14 -2.71 -10.75 8.40
C GLN A 14 -2.66 -11.60 9.67
N TYR A 15 -3.27 -11.09 10.73
CA TYR A 15 -3.37 -11.74 12.02
C TYR A 15 -4.76 -12.35 12.16
N PHE A 16 -4.81 -13.63 12.53
CA PHE A 16 -6.06 -14.35 12.69
C PHE A 16 -6.15 -14.96 14.09
N GLU A 17 -7.31 -14.82 14.71
CA GLU A 17 -7.63 -15.44 16.00
C GLU A 17 -8.95 -16.20 15.89
N ARG A 18 -9.14 -17.22 16.76
CA ARG A 18 -10.43 -17.93 16.82
C ARG A 18 -11.44 -17.11 17.62
N ASN A 19 -12.62 -16.90 17.04
CA ASN A 19 -13.75 -16.32 17.75
C ASN A 19 -14.40 -17.33 18.71
N GLN A 20 -15.50 -16.95 19.37
CA GLN A 20 -16.25 -17.81 20.30
C GLN A 20 -16.84 -19.07 19.63
N ASP A 21 -17.08 -19.02 18.32
CA ASP A 21 -17.56 -20.15 17.51
C ASP A 21 -16.42 -21.06 17.02
N GLY A 22 -15.17 -20.75 17.39
CA GLY A 22 -13.98 -21.47 16.97
C GLY A 22 -13.55 -21.19 15.52
N ILE A 23 -14.08 -20.16 14.87
CA ILE A 23 -13.74 -19.76 13.49
C ILE A 23 -12.61 -18.74 13.50
N PHE A 24 -11.62 -18.90 12.61
CA PHE A 24 -10.58 -17.89 12.43
C PHE A 24 -11.15 -16.63 11.79
N VAL A 25 -10.99 -15.50 12.48
CA VAL A 25 -11.34 -14.17 12.00
C VAL A 25 -10.09 -13.30 11.94
N CYS A 26 -9.99 -12.45 10.92
CA CYS A 26 -8.88 -11.50 10.80
C CYS A 26 -9.05 -10.42 11.88
N THR A 27 -8.06 -10.26 12.75
CA THR A 27 -8.06 -9.29 13.86
C THR A 27 -7.13 -8.11 13.61
N GLY A 28 -6.27 -8.20 12.59
CA GLY A 28 -5.35 -7.14 12.24
C GLY A 28 -4.65 -7.41 10.92
N GLN A 29 -4.12 -6.35 10.33
CA GLN A 29 -3.34 -6.42 9.10
C GLN A 29 -2.22 -5.39 9.16
N GLU A 30 -1.04 -5.80 8.70
CA GLU A 30 0.12 -4.92 8.52
C GLU A 30 0.57 -5.02 7.06
N PHE A 31 0.80 -3.87 6.44
CA PHE A 31 1.48 -3.77 5.15
C PHE A 31 2.93 -3.39 5.41
N PHE A 32 3.86 -4.16 4.86
CA PHE A 32 5.28 -3.87 4.95
C PHE A 32 5.90 -3.94 3.56
N CYS A 33 6.69 -2.92 3.26
CA CYS A 33 7.40 -2.80 2.00
C CYS A 33 8.90 -2.94 2.26
N THR A 34 9.59 -3.46 1.26
CA THR A 34 11.03 -3.31 1.20
C THR A 34 11.38 -1.89 0.76
N ASP A 35 12.67 -1.59 0.66
CA ASP A 35 13.21 -0.34 0.13
C ASP A 35 12.98 -0.15 -1.38
N LEU A 36 12.32 -1.11 -2.05
CA LEU A 36 12.07 -1.09 -3.48
C LEU A 36 10.82 -0.27 -3.81
N CYS A 37 11.02 0.82 -4.56
CA CYS A 37 9.95 1.63 -5.14
C CYS A 37 10.28 1.90 -6.60
N ASP A 38 9.27 1.75 -7.47
CA ASP A 38 9.34 2.22 -8.85
C ASP A 38 8.79 3.64 -8.93
N TYR A 39 9.38 4.46 -9.79
CA TYR A 39 8.98 5.84 -10.02
C TYR A 39 8.56 5.99 -11.46
N GLU A 40 7.40 6.60 -11.68
CA GLU A 40 6.83 6.80 -13.01
C GLU A 40 6.41 8.25 -13.27
N ASP A 41 6.45 8.66 -14.54
CA ASP A 41 5.85 9.91 -14.98
C ASP A 41 4.33 9.84 -15.14
N GLY A 42 3.72 10.98 -15.45
CA GLY A 42 2.27 11.05 -15.67
C GLY A 42 1.75 10.21 -16.84
N ALA A 43 2.63 9.73 -17.71
CA ALA A 43 2.33 8.84 -18.82
C ALA A 43 2.67 7.36 -18.50
N GLY A 44 3.14 7.06 -17.28
CA GLY A 44 3.53 5.72 -16.85
C GLY A 44 4.91 5.27 -17.32
N ASN A 45 5.76 6.18 -17.79
CA ASN A 45 7.14 5.83 -18.15
C ASN A 45 8.03 5.80 -16.90
N PRO A 46 8.94 4.82 -16.76
CA PRO A 46 9.89 4.78 -15.65
C PRO A 46 10.79 6.02 -15.64
N ILE A 47 11.06 6.55 -14.44
CA ILE A 47 11.96 7.68 -14.21
C ILE A 47 12.95 7.36 -13.09
N ASP A 48 14.06 8.12 -13.03
CA ASP A 48 14.91 8.13 -11.85
C ASP A 48 14.18 8.76 -10.65
N PRO A 49 14.45 8.32 -9.41
CA PRO A 49 13.82 8.88 -8.21
C PRO A 49 14.03 10.41 -8.12
N PRO A 50 12.95 11.22 -8.18
CA PRO A 50 13.08 12.67 -8.05
C PRO A 50 13.40 13.06 -6.61
N LYS A 51 13.93 14.26 -6.40
CA LYS A 51 14.08 14.82 -5.05
C LYS A 51 12.71 15.29 -4.54
N TYR A 52 12.16 14.64 -3.52
CA TYR A 52 10.91 15.05 -2.87
C TYR A 52 11.05 15.08 -1.34
N LYS A 53 10.13 15.79 -0.68
CA LYS A 53 10.00 15.73 0.79
C LYS A 53 9.03 14.60 1.12
N TYR A 54 9.48 13.61 1.88
CA TYR A 54 8.59 12.58 2.40
C TYR A 54 7.53 13.22 3.29
N GLN A 55 6.26 12.92 3.02
CA GLN A 55 5.13 13.25 3.87
C GLN A 55 4.50 11.94 4.31
N PRO A 56 4.38 11.67 5.62
CA PRO A 56 3.70 10.48 6.08
C PRO A 56 2.23 10.52 5.66
N TYR A 57 1.69 9.36 5.30
CA TYR A 57 0.29 9.18 4.94
C TYR A 57 -0.24 7.88 5.55
N ASP A 58 -1.52 7.91 5.94
CA ASP A 58 -2.21 6.72 6.42
C ASP A 58 -2.77 5.93 5.24
N MET A 59 -2.51 4.62 5.22
CA MET A 59 -3.12 3.71 4.25
C MET A 59 -4.50 3.33 4.73
N VAL A 60 -5.53 3.89 4.11
CA VAL A 60 -6.93 3.53 4.37
C VAL A 60 -7.36 2.50 3.34
N GLN A 61 -7.91 1.38 3.80
CA GLN A 61 -8.49 0.40 2.88
C GLN A 61 -9.73 1.04 2.21
N PRO A 62 -9.80 1.09 0.87
CA PRO A 62 -10.97 1.63 0.21
C PRO A 62 -12.19 0.76 0.50
N ASN A 63 -13.34 1.41 0.71
CA ASN A 63 -14.60 0.74 0.95
C ASN A 63 -14.91 -0.19 -0.23
N GLN A 64 -15.49 -1.37 0.04
CA GLN A 64 -15.79 -2.34 -1.03
C GLN A 64 -16.66 -1.76 -2.15
N ASP A 65 -17.49 -0.77 -1.85
CA ASP A 65 -18.39 -0.11 -2.81
C ASP A 65 -17.66 0.79 -3.82
N GLU A 66 -16.43 1.21 -3.52
CA GLU A 66 -15.62 2.10 -4.37
C GLU A 66 -14.74 1.34 -5.36
N ARG A 67 -14.75 -0.01 -5.33
CA ARG A 67 -13.92 -0.86 -6.20
C ARG A 67 -14.60 -1.22 -7.54
N ARG A 68 -15.48 -0.35 -8.05
CA ARG A 68 -16.19 -0.56 -9.33
C ARG A 68 -15.71 0.39 -10.40
#